data_AF-A0A2V8KEQ0-F1
#
_entry.id   AF-A0A2V8KEQ0-F1
#
_cell.length_a   1.000
_cell.length_b   1.000
_cell.length_c   1.000
_cell.angle_alpha   90.00
_cell.angle_beta   90.00
_cell.angle_gamma   90.00
#
_symmetry.space_group_name_H-M   'P 1'
#
loop_
_entity.id
_entity.type
_entity.pdbx_description
1 polymer ?
#
loop_
_entity_poly.entity_id
_entity_poly.type
_entity_poly.pdbx_seq_one_letter_code
_entity_poly.pdbx_strand_id
1 'polypeptide(L)' 'HREGKLVLCRQLLGMPVVDPETAPGDQPSDYDFDELYEKLTGSSLRQCPICHEGRMVVVEILAPVVPEFIDTS' A
#
# COMPACT_ATOMS: atom_id res chain seq x y z
N HIS A 1 -4.29 -23.34 10.30
CA HIS A 1 -3.94 -23.92 8.98
C HIS A 1 -3.38 -22.88 8.00
N ARG A 2 -4.06 -21.73 7.78
CA ARG A 2 -3.58 -20.65 6.89
C ARG A 2 -2.22 -20.09 7.29
N GLU A 3 -2.02 -19.81 8.57
CA GLU A 3 -0.77 -19.25 9.10
C GLU A 3 0.44 -20.14 8.80
N GLY A 4 0.33 -21.45 9.00
CA GLY A 4 1.43 -22.39 8.70
C GLY A 4 1.83 -22.40 7.22
N LYS A 5 0.87 -22.26 6.30
CA LYS A 5 1.15 -22.13 4.87
C LYS A 5 1.85 -20.81 4.54
N LEU A 6 1.47 -19.71 5.19
CA LEU A 6 2.11 -18.41 5.00
C LEU A 6 3.55 -18.39 5.50
N VAL A 7 3.84 -19.04 6.64
CA VAL A 7 5.21 -19.18 7.15
C VAL A 7 6.11 -19.89 6.13
N LEU A 8 5.64 -21.02 5.58
CA LEU A 8 6.37 -21.78 4.58
C LEU A 8 6.63 -20.96 3.31
N CYS A 9 5.61 -20.26 2.80
CA CYS A 9 5.77 -19.40 1.62
C CYS A 9 6.79 -18.28 1.83
N ARG A 10 6.79 -17.63 3.00
CA ARG A 10 7.75 -16.56 3.34
C ARG A 10 9.19 -17.10 3.39
N GLN A 11 9.39 -18.28 3.98
CA GLN A 11 10.69 -18.94 4.02
C GLN A 11 11.23 -19.25 2.62
N LEU A 12 10.40 -19.81 1.74
CA LEU A 12 10.79 -20.15 0.36
C LEU A 12 11.13 -18.93 -0.49
N LEU A 13 10.43 -17.81 -0.26
CA LEU A 13 10.65 -16.55 -0.99
C LEU A 13 11.79 -15.71 -0.40
N GLY A 14 12.45 -16.15 0.68
CA GLY A 14 13.47 -15.36 1.37
C GLY A 14 12.93 -14.05 1.95
N MET A 15 11.62 -13.97 2.18
CA MET A 15 11.01 -12.79 2.77
C MET A 15 11.31 -12.77 4.28
N PRO A 16 11.73 -11.63 4.85
CA PRO A 16 11.86 -11.51 6.29
C PRO A 16 10.51 -11.84 6.94
N VAL A 17 10.55 -12.53 8.07
CA VAL A 17 9.34 -12.78 8.88
C VAL A 17 8.94 -11.43 9.49
N VAL A 18 8.10 -10.69 8.77
CA VAL A 18 7.50 -9.46 9.25
C VAL A 18 6.43 -9.83 10.26
N ASP A 19 6.49 -9.22 11.44
CA ASP A 19 5.51 -9.38 12.51
C ASP A 19 4.12 -8.99 11.96
N PRO A 20 3.08 -9.84 12.09
CA PRO A 20 1.74 -9.53 11.61
C PRO A 20 1.16 -8.23 12.18
N GLU A 21 1.63 -7.78 13.35
CA GLU A 21 1.28 -6.48 13.97
C GLU A 21 1.80 -5.28 13.16
N THR A 22 2.70 -5.49 12.19
CA THR A 22 3.20 -4.47 11.25
C THR A 22 2.58 -4.62 9.87
N ALA A 23 1.39 -5.21 9.80
CA ALA A 23 0.61 -5.24 8.56
C ALA A 23 0.43 -3.80 8.05
N PRO A 24 0.53 -3.54 6.73
CA PRO A 24 0.43 -2.17 6.18
C PRO A 24 -0.89 -1.46 6.51
N GLY A 25 -1.91 -2.18 6.99
CA GLY A 25 -3.20 -1.65 7.42
C GLY A 25 -3.20 -0.99 8.80
N ASP A 26 -2.19 -1.26 9.64
CA ASP A 26 -2.00 -0.65 10.97
C ASP A 26 -0.94 0.47 10.96
N GLN A 27 -0.66 1.03 9.78
CA GLN A 27 0.24 2.16 9.69
C GLN A 27 -0.34 3.33 10.49
N PRO A 28 0.48 3.98 11.35
CA PRO A 28 0.03 5.13 12.11
C PRO A 28 -0.51 6.18 11.15
N SER A 29 -1.51 6.96 11.58
CA SER A 29 -2.13 8.03 10.79
C SER A 29 -1.16 9.09 10.25
N ASP A 30 0.10 9.05 10.70
CA ASP A 30 1.22 9.91 10.31
C ASP A 30 2.08 9.30 9.18
N TYR A 31 1.65 8.17 8.60
CA TYR A 31 2.34 7.54 7.47
C TYR A 31 1.97 8.24 6.15
N ASP A 32 2.88 9.06 5.64
CA ASP A 32 2.72 9.70 4.34
C ASP A 32 3.09 8.75 3.20
N PHE A 33 2.07 8.08 2.64
CA PHE A 33 2.23 7.19 1.50
C PHE A 33 2.81 7.90 0.26
N ASP A 34 2.50 9.20 0.06
CA ASP A 34 3.00 9.96 -1.07
C ASP A 34 4.52 10.06 -1.01
N GLU A 35 5.08 10.35 0.17
CA GLU A 35 6.53 10.45 0.39
C GLU A 35 7.24 9.10 0.22
N LEU A 36 6.67 8.01 0.75
CA LEU A 36 7.24 6.68 0.57
C LEU A 36 7.32 6.33 -0.92
N TYR A 37 6.22 6.52 -1.64
CA TYR A 37 6.13 6.17 -3.05
C TYR A 37 7.20 6.92 -3.85
N GLU A 38 7.38 8.21 -3.59
CA GLU A 38 8.39 9.02 -4.25
C GLU A 38 9.82 8.55 -3.91
N LYS A 39 10.10 8.23 -2.65
CA LYS A 39 11.41 7.71 -2.26
C LYS A 39 11.74 6.37 -2.93
N LEU A 40 10.74 5.50 -3.11
CA LEU A 40 10.93 4.17 -3.70
C LEU A 40 11.02 4.19 -5.23
N THR A 41 10.26 5.07 -5.88
CA THR A 41 10.11 5.06 -7.36
C THR A 41 10.78 6.25 -8.04
N GLY A 42 11.16 7.29 -7.29
CA GLY A 42 11.60 8.57 -7.82
C GLY A 42 10.48 9.40 -8.46
N SER A 43 9.22 8.96 -8.37
CA SER A 43 8.07 9.61 -9.00
C SER A 43 7.09 10.12 -7.94
N SER A 44 6.66 11.37 -8.04
CA SER A 44 5.69 11.96 -7.10
C SER A 44 4.24 11.72 -7.58
N LEU A 45 3.39 11.17 -6.70
CA LEU A 45 1.94 11.02 -6.94
C LEU A 45 1.20 12.35 -7.05
N ARG A 46 1.81 13.43 -6.55
CA ARG A 46 1.29 14.79 -6.67
C ARG A 46 1.72 15.48 -7.96
N GLN A 47 2.59 14.90 -8.76
CA GLN A 47 3.02 15.53 -10.02
C GLN A 47 1.90 15.42 -11.06
N CYS A 48 1.64 16.51 -11.78
CA CYS A 48 0.67 16.49 -12.86
C CYS A 48 1.14 15.53 -13.98
N PRO A 49 0.37 14.48 -14.33
CA PRO A 49 0.79 13.51 -15.33
C PRO A 49 0.76 14.06 -16.76
N ILE A 50 0.22 15.26 -16.98
CA ILE A 50 0.13 15.88 -18.31
C ILE A 50 1.33 16.78 -18.59
N CYS A 51 1.65 17.69 -17.66
CA CYS A 51 2.72 18.67 -17.87
C CYS A 51 4.01 18.35 -17.11
N HIS A 52 3.99 17.43 -16.15
CA HIS A 52 5.12 17.09 -15.26
C HIS A 52 5.73 18.25 -14.44
N GLU A 53 5.27 19.48 -14.63
CA GLU A 53 5.73 20.66 -13.88
C GLU A 53 4.72 21.07 -12.78
N GLY A 54 3.43 20.81 -13.01
CA GLY A 54 2.36 21.16 -12.07
C GLY A 54 2.26 20.20 -10.89
N ARG A 55 1.68 20.68 -9.78
CA ARG A 55 1.37 19.88 -8.60
C ARG A 55 -0.15 19.77 -8.41
N MET A 56 -0.64 18.54 -8.29
CA MET A 56 -2.03 18.22 -8.00
C MET A 56 -2.37 18.52 -6.54
N VAL A 57 -3.54 19.13 -6.32
CA VAL A 57 -4.09 19.43 -4.99
C VAL A 57 -5.21 18.45 -4.65
N VAL A 58 -5.33 18.10 -3.36
CA VAL A 58 -6.48 17.28 -2.93
C VAL A 58 -7.71 18.18 -2.94
N VAL A 59 -8.73 17.78 -3.69
CA VAL A 59 -10.03 18.47 -3.72
C VAL A 59 -11.05 17.80 -2.81
N GLU A 60 -10.99 16.47 -2.68
CA GLU A 60 -11.89 15.68 -1.85
C GLU A 60 -11.20 14.37 -1.46
N ILE A 61 -11.45 13.89 -0.24
CA ILE A 61 -11.03 12.56 0.22
C ILE A 61 -12.29 11.69 0.22
N LEU A 62 -12.32 10.70 -0.66
CA LEU A 62 -13.44 9.78 -0.78
C LEU A 62 -13.40 8.74 0.35
N ALA A 63 -14.57 8.34 0.82
CA ALA A 63 -14.68 7.23 1.76
C ALA A 63 -14.16 5.93 1.12
N PRO A 64 -13.49 5.05 1.90
CA PRO A 64 -13.00 3.79 1.37
C PRO A 64 -14.17 2.95 0.83
N VAL A 65 -14.05 2.51 -0.41
CA VAL A 65 -14.98 1.55 -1.00
C VAL A 65 -14.58 0.18 -0.49
N VAL A 66 -15.43 -0.44 0.33
CA VAL A 66 -15.27 -1.85 0.69
C VAL A 66 -15.74 -2.64 -0.54
N PRO A 67 -14.85 -3.30 -1.30
CA PRO A 67 -15.32 -4.12 -2.41
C PRO A 67 -16.12 -5.28 -1.80
N GLU A 68 -17.37 -5.44 -2.24
CA GLU A 68 -18.13 -6.66 -1.97
C GLU A 68 -17.36 -7.81 -2.61
N PHE A 69 -16.61 -8.56 -1.79
CA PHE A 69 -15.87 -9.73 -2.23
C PHE A 69 -16.87 -10.79 -2.68
N ILE A 70 -17.21 -10.82 -3.97
CA ILE A 70 -18.09 -11.85 -4.54
C ILE A 70 -17.22 -13.08 -4.79
N ASP A 71 -17.28 -14.04 -3.86
CA ASP A 71 -16.66 -15.34 -4.01
C ASP A 71 -17.37 -16.09 -5.15
N THR A 72 -16.79 -16.06 -6.35
CA THR A 72 -17.29 -16.84 -7.48
C THR A 72 -16.65 -18.22 -7.40
N SER A 73 -17.34 -19.11 -6.67
CA SER A 73 -17.00 -20.52 -6.55
C SER A 73 -17.51 -21.36 -7.72
#